data_AF-A0A945NCX0-F1
#
_entry.id   AF-A0A945NCX0-F1
#
_cell.length_a   1.000
_cell.length_b   1.000
_cell.length_c   1.000
_cell.angle_alpha   90.00
_cell.angle_beta   90.00
_cell.angle_gamma   90.00
#
_symmetry.space_group_name_H-M   'P 1'
#
loop_
_entity.id
_entity.type
_entity.pdbx_description
1 polymer ?
#
loop_
_entity_poly.entity_id
_entity_poly.type
_entity_poly.pdbx_seq_one_letter_code
_entity_poly.pdbx_strand_id
1 'polypeptide(L)'
;MTSETSSIAQLIQEMVDQQLSKVLKVARELVADATPEDIRNPQDFPELSTDALFNYEDGILTGYLSMQTALRSQEKNESNDLE
;
A
#
# COMPACT_ATOMS: atom_id res chain seq x y z
N MET A 1 20.51 -6.33 15.15
CA MET A 1 19.71 -5.23 14.58
C MET A 1 18.50 -5.72 13.78
N THR A 2 18.44 -7.02 13.40
CA THR A 2 17.30 -7.65 12.71
C THR A 2 15.94 -7.53 13.40
N SER A 3 15.90 -7.44 14.74
CA SER A 3 14.66 -7.30 15.53
C SER A 3 13.92 -5.98 15.26
N GLU A 4 14.63 -4.87 15.03
CA GLU A 4 14.01 -3.55 14.88
C GLU A 4 13.50 -3.34 13.46
N THR A 5 14.25 -3.78 12.45
CA THR A 5 13.79 -3.78 11.05
C THR A 5 12.54 -4.65 10.89
N SER A 6 12.51 -5.83 11.53
CA SER A 6 11.34 -6.70 11.53
C SER A 6 10.12 -6.07 12.20
N SER A 7 10.28 -5.29 13.28
CA SER A 7 9.14 -4.64 13.95
C SER A 7 8.62 -3.44 13.14
N ILE A 8 9.51 -2.70 12.48
CA ILE A 8 9.12 -1.64 11.54
C ILE A 8 8.38 -2.25 10.33
N ALA A 9 8.88 -3.35 9.78
CA ALA A 9 8.22 -4.04 8.66
C ALA A 9 6.80 -4.51 9.03
N GLN A 10 6.60 -5.01 10.25
CA GLN A 10 5.28 -5.36 10.78
C GLN A 10 4.37 -4.14 10.89
N LEU A 11 4.85 -3.05 11.47
CA LEU A 11 4.07 -1.81 11.58
C LEU A 11 3.68 -1.27 10.19
N ILE A 12 4.59 -1.27 9.23
CA ILE A 12 4.29 -0.85 7.86
C ILE A 12 3.26 -1.77 7.21
N GLN A 13 3.32 -3.08 7.43
CA GLN A 13 2.29 -4.01 6.94
C GLN A 13 0.90 -3.68 7.52
N GLU A 14 0.81 -3.43 8.82
CA GLU A 14 -0.45 -3.03 9.46
C GLU A 14 -0.98 -1.71 8.88
N MET A 15 -0.10 -0.75 8.61
CA MET A 15 -0.47 0.52 7.97
C MET A 15 -0.97 0.33 6.53
N VAL A 16 -0.37 -0.58 5.76
CA VAL A 16 -0.84 -0.96 4.42
C VAL A 16 -2.25 -1.55 4.50
N ASP A 17 -2.49 -2.49 5.41
CA ASP A 17 -3.79 -3.17 5.51
C ASP A 17 -4.91 -2.20 5.92
N GLN A 18 -4.61 -1.29 6.84
CA GLN A 18 -5.54 -0.22 7.25
C GLN A 18 -5.83 0.74 6.10
N GLN A 19 -4.78 1.18 5.40
CA GLN A 19 -4.94 2.13 4.31
C GLN A 19 -5.67 1.50 3.13
N LEU A 20 -5.37 0.25 2.75
CA LEU A 20 -6.09 -0.49 1.72
C LEU A 20 -7.58 -0.60 2.04
N SER A 21 -7.92 -0.89 3.30
CA SER A 21 -9.32 -0.94 3.75
C SER A 21 -10.02 0.42 3.60
N LYS A 22 -9.30 1.51 3.86
CA LYS A 22 -9.80 2.88 3.71
C LYS A 22 -10.01 3.24 2.23
N VAL A 23 -9.02 2.96 1.37
CA VAL A 23 -9.12 3.21 -0.07
C VAL A 23 -10.28 2.41 -0.67
N LEU A 24 -10.42 1.14 -0.30
CA LEU A 24 -11.53 0.29 -0.76
C LEU A 24 -12.89 0.81 -0.30
N LYS A 25 -12.99 1.36 0.91
CA LYS A 25 -14.22 1.99 1.39
C LYS A 25 -14.59 3.20 0.54
N VAL A 26 -13.63 4.10 0.29
CA VAL A 26 -13.84 5.28 -0.56
C VAL A 26 -14.21 4.86 -1.99
N ALA A 27 -13.52 3.87 -2.55
CA ALA A 27 -13.83 3.34 -3.86
C ALA A 27 -15.26 2.80 -3.97
N ARG A 28 -15.75 2.11 -2.92
CA ARG A 28 -17.12 1.58 -2.88
C ARG A 28 -18.20 2.64 -2.74
N GLU A 29 -17.85 3.84 -2.30
CA GLU A 29 -18.77 4.99 -2.33
C GLU A 29 -18.96 5.53 -3.76
N LEU A 30 -17.99 5.28 -4.66
CA LEU A 30 -18.00 5.71 -6.06
C LEU A 30 -18.47 4.59 -7.01
N VAL A 31 -17.98 3.37 -6.79
CA VAL A 31 -18.24 2.16 -7.57
C VAL A 31 -18.63 1.04 -6.59
N ALA A 32 -19.94 0.79 -6.44
CA ALA A 32 -20.49 -0.07 -5.38
C ALA A 32 -19.83 -1.46 -5.27
N ASP A 33 -19.47 -2.07 -6.40
CA ASP A 33 -18.89 -3.41 -6.48
C ASP A 33 -17.35 -3.40 -6.57
N ALA A 34 -16.70 -2.27 -6.25
CA ALA A 34 -15.24 -2.16 -6.29
C ALA A 34 -14.55 -3.24 -5.45
N THR A 35 -13.54 -3.84 -6.07
CA THR A 35 -12.70 -4.90 -5.54
C THR A 35 -11.29 -4.36 -5.24
N PRO A 36 -10.50 -5.04 -4.40
CA PRO A 36 -9.10 -4.68 -4.19
C PRO A 36 -8.26 -4.64 -5.48
N GLU A 37 -8.66 -5.39 -6.51
CA GLU A 37 -7.95 -5.39 -7.80
C GLU A 37 -8.22 -4.12 -8.61
N ASP A 38 -9.43 -3.57 -8.49
CA ASP A 38 -9.81 -2.30 -9.12
C ASP A 38 -9.03 -1.14 -8.51
N ILE A 39 -8.70 -1.21 -7.21
CA ILE A 39 -7.82 -0.24 -6.53
C ILE A 39 -6.40 -0.26 -7.09
N ARG A 40 -5.93 -1.41 -7.57
CA ARG A 40 -4.60 -1.52 -8.20
C ARG A 40 -4.57 -0.95 -9.61
N ASN A 41 -5.74 -0.83 -10.24
CA ASN A 41 -5.90 -0.37 -11.60
C ASN A 41 -6.97 0.72 -11.71
N PRO A 42 -6.85 1.82 -10.92
CA PRO A 42 -7.92 2.83 -10.84
C PRO A 42 -8.13 3.57 -12.16
N GLN A 43 -7.16 3.54 -13.08
CA GLN A 43 -7.29 4.09 -14.44
C GLN A 43 -8.37 3.42 -15.29
N ASP A 44 -8.77 2.19 -14.95
CA ASP A 44 -9.82 1.46 -15.67
C ASP A 44 -11.23 1.92 -15.22
N PHE A 45 -11.30 2.74 -14.16
CA PHE A 45 -12.53 3.27 -13.58
C PHE A 45 -12.48 4.81 -13.54
N PRO A 46 -13.10 5.50 -14.52
CA PRO A 46 -13.14 6.97 -14.55
C PRO A 46 -13.66 7.60 -13.25
N GLU A 47 -14.60 6.95 -12.58
CA GLU A 47 -15.17 7.38 -11.31
C GLU A 47 -14.14 7.42 -10.18
N LEU A 48 -13.18 6.48 -10.18
CA LEU A 48 -12.10 6.43 -9.19
C LEU A 48 -10.98 7.39 -9.55
N SER A 49 -10.48 7.32 -10.79
CA SER A 49 -9.32 8.10 -11.24
C SER A 49 -9.55 9.61 -11.23
N THR A 50 -10.81 10.07 -11.30
CA THR A 50 -11.15 11.50 -11.25
C THR A 50 -11.53 12.01 -9.86
N ASP A 51 -11.74 11.13 -8.88
CA ASP A 51 -12.13 11.53 -7.53
C ASP A 51 -10.91 11.96 -6.69
N ALA A 52 -11.01 13.14 -6.08
CA ALA A 52 -9.89 13.74 -5.35
C ALA A 52 -9.59 13.02 -4.03
N LEU A 53 -10.64 12.53 -3.34
CA LEU A 53 -10.47 11.83 -2.07
C LEU A 53 -9.85 10.45 -2.31
N PHE A 54 -10.36 9.71 -3.29
CA PHE A 54 -9.80 8.43 -3.71
C PHE A 54 -8.31 8.56 -4.04
N ASN A 55 -7.95 9.49 -4.93
CA ASN A 55 -6.56 9.71 -5.35
C ASN A 55 -5.64 10.09 -4.17
N TYR A 56 -6.13 10.86 -3.20
CA TYR A 56 -5.36 11.19 -2.00
C TYR A 56 -5.07 9.94 -1.16
N GLU A 57 -6.08 9.11 -0.92
CA GLU A 57 -5.94 7.90 -0.11
C GLU A 57 -5.09 6.82 -0.81
N ASP A 58 -5.23 6.69 -2.14
CA ASP A 58 -4.41 5.79 -2.96
C ASP A 58 -2.94 6.24 -3.02
N GLY A 59 -2.68 7.55 -3.06
CA GLY A 59 -1.33 8.10 -2.96
C GLY A 59 -0.63 7.74 -1.64
N ILE A 60 -1.37 7.76 -0.52
CA ILE A 60 -0.84 7.31 0.79
C ILE A 60 -0.52 5.82 0.75
N LEU A 61 -1.42 4.99 0.21
CA LEU A 61 -1.20 3.55 0.06
C LEU A 61 0.08 3.26 -0.76
N THR A 62 0.25 3.97 -1.88
CA THR A 62 1.44 3.89 -2.73
C THR A 62 2.72 4.24 -1.96
N GLY A 63 2.66 5.26 -1.09
CA GLY A 63 3.77 5.60 -0.19
C GLY A 63 4.14 4.47 0.77
N TYR A 64 3.15 3.81 1.38
CA TYR A 64 3.38 2.68 2.29
C TYR A 64 3.96 1.46 1.57
N LEU A 65 3.46 1.13 0.38
CA LEU A 65 3.99 0.05 -0.45
C LEU A 65 5.44 0.32 -0.90
N SER A 66 5.76 1.58 -1.18
CA SER A 66 7.14 1.99 -1.50
C SER A 66 8.08 1.78 -0.32
N MET A 67 7.65 2.12 0.90
CA MET A 67 8.43 1.85 2.11
C MET A 67 8.63 0.35 2.36
N GLN A 68 7.57 -0.45 2.19
CA GLN A 68 7.67 -1.91 2.32
C GLN A 68 8.68 -2.50 1.32
N THR A 69 8.69 -2.01 0.09
CA THR A 69 9.64 -2.43 -0.94
C THR A 69 11.08 -2.07 -0.56
N ALA A 70 11.31 -0.85 -0.04
CA ALA A 70 12.62 -0.41 0.41
C ALA A 70 13.15 -1.25 1.59
N LEU A 71 12.31 -1.54 2.60
CA LEU A 71 12.68 -2.37 3.75
C LEU A 71 13.08 -3.78 3.33
N ARG A 72 12.29 -4.42 2.44
CA ARG A 72 12.62 -5.75 1.90
C ARG A 72 13.94 -5.76 1.14
N SER A 73 14.23 -4.68 0.38
CA SER A 73 15.51 -4.56 -0.31
C SER A 73 16.69 -4.43 0.66
N GLN A 74 16.51 -3.73 1.78
CA GLN A 74 17.55 -3.62 2.82
C GLN A 74 17.83 -4.98 3.47
N GLU A 75 16.79 -5.71 3.88
CA GLU A 75 16.91 -7.04 4.48
C GLU A 75 17.64 -8.03 3.56
N LYS A 76 17.35 -7.99 2.25
CA LYS A 76 18.01 -8.85 1.28
C LYS A 76 19.50 -8.52 1.14
N ASN A 77 19.86 -7.24 1.14
CA ASN A 77 21.27 -6.82 1.05
C ASN A 77 22.05 -7.24 2.30
N GLU A 78 21.50 -7.04 3.50
CA GLU A 78 22.13 -7.49 4.75
C GLU A 78 22.36 -9.00 4.80
N SER A 79 21.42 -9.78 4.24
CA SER A 79 21.54 -11.24 4.15
C SER A 79 22.66 -11.68 3.20
N ASN A 80 22.92 -10.88 2.16
CA ASN A 80 23.87 -11.17 1.10
C ASN A 80 25.32 -10.74 1.45
N ASP A 81 25.48 -9.87 2.45
CA ASP A 81 26.78 -9.48 3.03
C ASP A 81 27.31 -10.47 4.08
N LEU A 82 26.51 -11.48 4.45
CA LEU A 82 26.83 -12.53 5.43
C LEU A 82 27.26 -13.87 4.79
N GLU A 83 27.24 -13.98 3.45
CA GLU A 83 27.78 -15.11 2.67
C GLU A 83 29.17 -14.81 2.09
#